data_AF-A0A1E4ZPM0-F1
#
_entry.id   AF-A0A1E4ZPM0-F1
#
_cell.length_a   1.000
_cell.length_b   1.000
_cell.length_c   1.000
_cell.angle_alpha   90.00
_cell.angle_beta   90.00
_cell.angle_gamma   90.00
#
_symmetry.space_group_name_H-M   'P 1'
#
loop_
_entity.id
_entity.type
_entity.pdbx_description
1 polymer ?
#
loop_
_entity_poly.entity_id
_entity_poly.type
_entity_poly.pdbx_seq_one_letter_code
_entity_poly.pdbx_strand_id
1 'polypeptide(L)'
;MALVMFMIFILVVVVARVAYQYRLSGDHGIRPASRQASTVNKAASVLLIASFIGIFVTSIVDMYRVDHTHYTDSALWLLFGKLASLFGIGFTSYSQFTMGKNWRIGLDENEETELVT
;
A
#
# COMPACT_ATOMS: atom_id res chain seq x y z
N MET A 1 17.19 -2.94 -1.81
CA MET A 1 16.43 -3.19 -0.56
C MET A 1 15.00 -2.65 -0.61
N ALA A 2 14.77 -1.49 -1.23
CA ALA A 2 13.44 -0.91 -1.42
C ALA A 2 12.44 -1.89 -2.08
N LEU A 3 12.86 -2.59 -3.15
CA LEU A 3 12.02 -3.58 -3.82
C LEU A 3 11.53 -4.68 -2.86
N VAL A 4 12.42 -5.21 -2.01
CA VAL A 4 12.05 -6.26 -1.05
C VAL A 4 11.02 -5.75 -0.05
N MET A 5 11.24 -4.57 0.54
CA MET A 5 10.28 -3.97 1.47
C MET A 5 8.94 -3.65 0.81
N PHE A 6 8.97 -3.19 -0.44
CA PHE A 6 7.77 -2.95 -1.23
C PHE A 6 7.00 -4.24 -1.53
N MET A 7 7.69 -5.33 -1.89
CA MET A 7 7.05 -6.63 -2.10
C MET A 7 6.44 -7.18 -0.80
N ILE A 8 7.11 -7.01 0.34
CA ILE A 8 6.56 -7.35 1.66
C ILE A 8 5.31 -6.52 1.93
N PHE A 9 5.35 -5.21 1.69
CA PHE A 9 4.18 -4.34 1.83
C PHE A 9 3.01 -4.84 0.99
N ILE A 10 3.20 -5.08 -0.32
CA ILE A 10 2.15 -5.59 -1.21
C ILE A 10 1.58 -6.90 -0.69
N LEU A 11 2.44 -7.84 -0.32
CA LEU A 11 2.02 -9.17 0.10
C LEU A 11 1.24 -9.13 1.42
N VAL A 12 1.69 -8.34 2.41
CA VAL A 12 1.08 -8.30 3.75
C VAL A 12 -0.13 -7.35 3.80
N VAL A 13 0.06 -6.11 3.35
CA VAL A 13 -0.89 -5.01 3.54
C VAL A 13 -2.00 -5.02 2.49
N VAL A 14 -1.73 -5.60 1.31
CA VAL A 14 -2.72 -5.67 0.22
C VAL A 14 -3.22 -7.10 0.03
N VAL A 15 -2.35 -8.02 -0.40
CA VAL A 15 -2.77 -9.37 -0.83
C VAL A 15 -3.31 -10.18 0.34
N ALA A 16 -2.54 -10.31 1.43
CA ALA A 16 -2.97 -11.07 2.60
C ALA A 16 -4.21 -10.46 3.23
N ARG A 17 -4.32 -9.12 3.26
CA ARG A 17 -5.50 -8.44 3.79
C ARG A 17 -6.76 -8.70 2.96
N VAL A 18 -6.66 -8.62 1.62
CA VAL A 18 -7.76 -8.95 0.70
C VAL A 18 -8.17 -10.42 0.87
N ALA A 19 -7.21 -11.34 0.92
CA ALA A 19 -7.49 -12.76 1.10
C ALA A 19 -8.17 -13.04 2.46
N TYR A 20 -7.70 -12.39 3.52
CA TYR A 20 -8.28 -12.49 4.86
C TYR A 20 -9.72 -11.94 4.89
N GLN A 21 -9.96 -10.77 4.30
CA GLN A 21 -11.30 -10.19 4.19
C GLN A 21 -12.25 -11.14 3.44
N TYR A 22 -11.82 -11.62 2.27
CA TYR A 22 -12.62 -12.50 1.43
C TYR A 22 -12.99 -13.80 2.17
N ARG A 23 -12.07 -14.38 2.93
CA ARG A 23 -12.37 -15.57 3.75
C ARG A 23 -13.35 -15.32 4.88
N LEU A 24 -13.35 -14.11 5.46
CA LEU A 24 -14.22 -13.78 6.59
C LEU A 24 -15.63 -13.36 6.17
N SER A 25 -15.77 -12.61 5.07
CA SER A 25 -17.04 -11.99 4.67
C SER A 25 -17.54 -12.41 3.29
N GLY A 26 -16.75 -13.11 2.48
CA GLY A 26 -17.04 -13.34 1.06
C GLY A 26 -16.86 -12.09 0.18
N ASP A 27 -16.48 -10.96 0.76
CA ASP A 27 -16.21 -9.69 0.09
C ASP A 27 -14.70 -9.42 0.12
N HIS A 28 -14.12 -9.07 -1.03
CA HIS A 28 -12.69 -8.76 -1.12
C HIS A 28 -12.35 -7.35 -0.64
N GLY A 29 -13.35 -6.48 -0.41
CA GLY A 29 -13.19 -5.12 0.12
C GLY A 29 -12.57 -4.11 -0.85
N ILE A 30 -12.35 -4.48 -2.11
CA ILE A 30 -11.82 -3.57 -3.14
C ILE A 30 -13.00 -2.85 -3.81
N ARG A 31 -12.95 -1.53 -3.89
CA ARG A 31 -13.94 -0.69 -4.55
C ARG A 31 -13.27 0.12 -5.66
N PRO A 32 -13.31 -0.33 -6.92
CA PRO A 32 -12.78 0.46 -8.02
C PRO A 32 -13.64 1.72 -8.19
N ALA A 33 -13.01 2.86 -8.53
CA ALA A 33 -13.75 4.08 -8.81
C ALA A 33 -14.80 3.83 -9.90
N SER A 34 -16.06 4.04 -9.57
CA SER A 34 -17.17 3.86 -10.51
C SER A 34 -17.09 4.89 -11.64
N ARG A 35 -17.76 4.61 -12.78
CA ARG A 35 -17.88 5.60 -13.86
C ARG A 35 -18.61 6.87 -13.41
N GLN A 36 -19.47 6.75 -12.40
CA GLN A 36 -20.25 7.85 -11.83
C GLN A 36 -19.51 8.59 -10.72
N ALA A 37 -18.40 8.04 -10.21
CA ALA A 37 -17.63 8.66 -9.14
C ALA A 37 -17.17 10.06 -9.50
N SER A 38 -17.06 10.92 -8.48
CA SER A 38 -16.54 12.27 -8.62
C SER A 38 -15.15 12.30 -9.29
N THR A 39 -14.81 13.42 -9.95
CA THR A 39 -13.50 13.62 -10.58
C THR A 39 -12.36 13.43 -9.59
N VAL A 40 -12.55 13.84 -8.33
CA VAL A 40 -11.58 13.69 -7.25
C VAL A 40 -11.35 12.21 -6.92
N ASN A 41 -12.43 11.41 -6.79
CA ASN A 41 -12.32 9.99 -6.47
C ASN A 41 -11.62 9.20 -7.60
N LYS A 42 -11.90 9.56 -8.86
CA LYS A 42 -11.19 9.02 -10.02
C LYS A 42 -9.71 9.38 -10.00
N ALA A 43 -9.38 10.65 -9.75
CA ALA A 43 -8.00 11.11 -9.65
C ALA A 43 -7.24 10.41 -8.51
N ALA A 44 -7.85 10.27 -7.33
CA ALA A 44 -7.27 9.57 -6.20
C ALA A 44 -6.95 8.10 -6.53
N SER A 45 -7.88 7.40 -7.20
CA SER A 45 -7.67 6.02 -7.61
C SER A 45 -6.54 5.87 -8.63
N VAL A 46 -6.46 6.78 -9.61
CA VAL A 46 -5.38 6.82 -10.60
C VAL A 46 -4.04 7.11 -9.94
N LEU A 47 -3.97 8.11 -9.04
CA LEU A 47 -2.75 8.47 -8.32
C LEU A 47 -2.27 7.32 -7.42
N LEU A 48 -3.19 6.60 -6.76
CA LEU A 48 -2.85 5.43 -5.96
C LEU A 48 -2.18 4.36 -6.83
N ILE A 49 -2.80 3.96 -7.94
CA ILE A 49 -2.21 2.97 -8.86
C ILE A 49 -0.88 3.45 -9.44
N ALA A 50 -0.82 4.72 -9.86
CA ALA A 50 0.40 5.33 -10.39
C ALA A 50 1.53 5.33 -9.35
N SER A 51 1.22 5.54 -8.07
CA SER A 51 2.20 5.49 -6.99
C SER A 51 2.78 4.08 -6.81
N PHE A 52 1.95 3.04 -6.85
CA PHE A 52 2.40 1.65 -6.78
C PHE A 52 3.31 1.29 -7.96
N ILE A 53 2.92 1.67 -9.17
CA ILE A 53 3.72 1.44 -10.38
C ILE A 53 5.04 2.22 -10.27
N GLY A 54 4.99 3.48 -9.85
CA GLY A 54 6.15 4.34 -9.68
C GLY A 54 7.17 3.76 -8.70
N ILE A 55 6.72 3.33 -7.52
CA ILE A 55 7.59 2.69 -6.52
C ILE A 55 8.19 1.39 -7.07
N PHE A 56 7.40 0.57 -7.77
CA PHE A 56 7.89 -0.68 -8.36
C PHE A 56 8.97 -0.43 -9.41
N VAL A 57 8.70 0.45 -10.38
CA VAL A 57 9.63 0.77 -11.47
C VAL A 57 10.90 1.41 -10.93
N THR A 58 10.78 2.39 -10.04
CA THR A 58 11.97 3.05 -9.45
C THR A 58 12.80 2.08 -8.61
N SER A 59 12.17 1.18 -7.86
CA SER A 59 12.88 0.15 -7.09
C SER A 59 13.61 -0.88 -7.98
N ILE A 60 13.05 -1.19 -9.15
CA ILE A 60 13.73 -2.03 -10.16
C ILE A 60 14.91 -1.28 -10.77
N VAL A 61 14.72 -0.03 -11.16
CA VAL A 61 15.79 0.81 -11.73
C VAL A 61 16.93 0.97 -10.74
N ASP A 62 16.63 1.21 -9.45
CA ASP A 62 17.61 1.26 -8.36
C ASP A 62 18.40 -0.05 -8.23
N MET A 63 17.73 -1.20 -8.36
CA MET A 63 18.40 -2.51 -8.29
C MET A 63 19.39 -2.74 -9.44
N TYR A 64 19.14 -2.19 -10.64
CA TYR A 64 20.00 -2.38 -11.82
C TYR A 64 21.02 -1.25 -12.05
N ARG A 65 20.85 -0.08 -11.43
CA ARG A 65 21.82 1.01 -11.48
C ARG A 65 22.98 0.71 -10.51
N VAL A 66 23.94 -0.07 -11.00
CA VAL A 66 25.17 -0.47 -10.30
C VAL A 66 26.21 0.66 -10.20
N ASP A 67 25.97 1.83 -10.81
CA ASP A 67 26.82 3.01 -10.58
C ASP A 67 26.38 3.73 -9.30
N HIS A 68 26.85 3.21 -8.16
CA HIS A 68 26.85 3.90 -6.86
C HIS A 68 27.89 5.04 -6.86
N THR A 69 27.98 5.81 -7.94
CA THR A 69 28.83 6.98 -8.00
C THR A 69 28.21 8.05 -7.09
N HIS A 70 28.79 8.16 -5.88
CA HIS A 70 28.78 9.31 -4.97
C HIS A 70 27.87 9.32 -3.72
N TYR A 71 27.05 8.29 -3.46
CA TYR A 71 26.36 8.20 -2.17
C TYR A 71 26.77 6.92 -1.43
N THR A 72 27.82 7.04 -0.60
CA THR A 72 28.03 6.08 0.49
C THR A 72 26.93 6.34 1.51
N ASP A 73 25.76 5.74 1.30
CA ASP A 73 24.69 5.79 2.29
C ASP A 73 25.24 5.25 3.61
N SER A 74 25.24 6.11 4.64
CA SER A 74 25.73 5.69 5.95
C SER A 74 24.88 4.50 6.42
N ALA A 75 25.52 3.52 7.06
CA ALA A 75 24.81 2.35 7.59
C ALA A 75 23.62 2.75 8.50
N LEU A 76 23.71 3.91 9.14
CA LEU A 76 22.64 4.51 9.94
C LEU A 76 21.42 4.89 9.10
N TRP A 77 21.59 5.52 7.93
CA TRP A 77 20.48 5.87 7.05
C TRP A 77 19.79 4.63 6.48
N LEU A 78 20.55 3.63 6.08
CA LEU A 78 20.00 2.34 5.65
C LEU A 78 19.23 1.64 6.77
N LEU A 79 19.74 1.69 8.01
CA LEU A 79 19.03 1.15 9.17
C LEU A 79 17.72 1.91 9.43
N PHE A 80 17.77 3.24 9.42
CA PHE A 80 16.59 4.08 9.63
C PHE A 80 15.51 3.80 8.58
N GLY A 81 15.86 3.77 7.30
CA GLY A 81 14.92 3.46 6.22
C GLY A 81 14.26 2.08 6.37
N LYS A 82 15.01 1.06 6.81
CA LYS A 82 14.46 -0.27 7.12
C LYS A 82 13.48 -0.23 8.29
N LEU A 83 13.86 0.41 9.39
CA LEU A 83 12.99 0.52 10.58
C LEU A 83 11.71 1.30 10.26
N ALA A 84 11.83 2.41 9.53
CA ALA A 84 10.68 3.21 9.09
C ALA A 84 9.74 2.39 8.19
N SER A 85 10.29 1.60 7.25
CA SER A 85 9.50 0.74 6.38
C SER A 85 8.75 -0.35 7.16
N LEU A 86 9.45 -1.04 8.07
CA LEU A 86 8.85 -2.08 8.92
C LEU A 86 7.77 -1.50 9.85
N PHE A 87 8.05 -0.35 10.45
CA PHE A 87 7.07 0.36 11.27
C PHE A 87 5.84 0.75 10.45
N GLY A 88 6.00 1.32 9.26
CA GLY A 88 4.90 1.69 8.38
C GLY A 88 4.04 0.50 7.95
N ILE A 89 4.66 -0.63 7.59
CA ILE A 89 3.97 -1.89 7.28
C ILE A 89 3.18 -2.39 8.49
N GLY A 90 3.83 -2.44 9.65
CA GLY A 90 3.20 -2.91 10.90
C GLY A 90 2.04 -2.02 11.33
N PHE A 91 2.23 -0.71 11.31
CA PHE A 91 1.22 0.28 11.67
C PHE A 91 0.01 0.21 10.72
N THR A 92 0.26 0.17 9.41
CA THR A 92 -0.83 0.06 8.43
C THR A 92 -1.58 -1.25 8.60
N SER A 93 -0.87 -2.37 8.77
CA SER A 93 -1.49 -3.68 9.02
C SER A 93 -2.37 -3.63 10.29
N TYR A 94 -1.86 -3.06 11.38
CA TYR A 94 -2.61 -2.88 12.62
C TYR A 94 -3.89 -2.06 12.40
N SER A 95 -3.80 -0.90 11.74
CA SER A 95 -4.98 -0.09 11.40
C SER A 95 -5.99 -0.83 10.54
N GLN A 96 -5.52 -1.64 9.56
CA GLN A 96 -6.41 -2.44 8.73
C GLN A 96 -7.09 -3.58 9.50
N PHE A 97 -6.43 -4.12 10.52
CA PHE A 97 -7.02 -5.11 11.42
C PHE A 97 -8.05 -4.48 12.35
N THR A 98 -7.78 -3.29 12.91
CA THR A 98 -8.75 -2.60 13.78
C THR A 98 -10.01 -2.20 13.00
N MET A 99 -9.89 -1.87 11.71
CA MET A 99 -11.05 -1.65 10.83
C MET A 99 -11.95 -2.89 10.66
N GLY A 100 -11.44 -4.10 10.93
CA GLY A 100 -12.23 -5.34 10.92
C GLY A 100 -13.00 -5.55 9.61
N LYS A 101 -14.32 -5.75 9.72
CA LYS A 101 -15.21 -5.98 8.55
C LYS A 101 -15.42 -4.72 7.70
N ASN A 102 -15.17 -3.54 8.26
CA ASN A 102 -15.36 -2.26 7.58
C ASN A 102 -14.18 -1.87 6.69
N TRP A 103 -13.09 -2.66 6.70
CA TRP A 103 -11.95 -2.39 5.84
C TRP A 103 -12.34 -2.39 4.36
N ARG A 104 -12.00 -1.31 3.67
CA ARG A 104 -12.14 -1.15 2.22
C ARG A 104 -10.88 -0.51 1.64
N ILE A 105 -10.58 -0.83 0.40
CA ILE A 105 -9.60 -0.11 -0.42
C ILE A 105 -10.30 0.49 -1.64
N GLY A 106 -10.22 1.81 -1.77
CA GLY A 106 -11.01 2.57 -2.71
C GLY A 106 -12.28 3.15 -2.06
N LEU A 107 -13.07 3.86 -2.87
CA LEU A 107 -14.25 4.60 -2.43
C LEU A 107 -15.46 4.15 -3.25
N ASP A 108 -16.53 3.77 -2.56
CA ASP A 108 -17.87 3.62 -3.14
C ASP A 108 -18.80 4.63 -2.47
N GLU A 109 -19.34 5.56 -3.27
CA GLU A 109 -20.19 6.64 -2.78
C GLU A 109 -21.55 6.15 -2.27
N ASN A 110 -21.93 4.90 -2.59
CA ASN A 110 -23.19 4.31 -2.14
C ASN A 110 -23.01 3.37 -0.93
N GLU A 111 -21.79 3.10 -0.49
CA GLU A 111 -21.51 2.23 0.65
C GLU A 111 -21.26 3.07 1.90
N GLU A 112 -22.10 2.90 2.91
CA GLU A 112 -21.88 3.48 4.24
C GLU A 112 -21.11 2.49 5.11
N THR A 113 -19.99 2.94 5.69
CA THR A 113 -19.21 2.16 6.67
C THR A 113 -19.30 2.81 8.02
N GLU A 114 -19.59 2.03 9.07
CA GLU A 114 -19.55 2.53 10.44
C GLU A 114 -18.14 3.03 10.79
N LEU A 115 -18.08 4.20 11.43
CA LEU A 115 -16.82 4.80 11.88
C LEU A 115 -16.19 3.94 12.97
N VAL A 116 -14.93 3.57 12.79
CA VAL A 116 -14.13 2.89 13.81
C VAL A 116 -13.30 3.95 14.53
N THR A 117 -13.65 4.23 15.79
CA THR A 117 -12.97 5.21 16.68
C THR A 117 -12.04 4.55 17.67
#